data_AF-A0A849Q2E8-F1
#
_entry.id   AF-A0A849Q2E8-F1
#
_cell.length_a   1.000
_cell.length_b   1.000
_cell.length_c   1.000
_cell.angle_alpha   90.00
_cell.angle_beta   90.00
_cell.angle_gamma   90.00
#
_symmetry.space_group_name_H-M   'P 1'
#
loop_
_entity.id
_entity.type
_entity.pdbx_description
1 polymer ?
#
loop_
_entity_poly.entity_id
_entity_poly.type
_entity_poly.pdbx_seq_one_letter_code
_entity_poly.pdbx_strand_id
1 'polypeptide(L)'
;MAKRAKKRTSGANHLAGEKSPYLLQHADNPVDWYPWGEEAFEAAHREDKPIFLSIGYSTCHWCHVMAHESFEDPMVARMMNDAFINIKVDREERPDIDGIYMTVCQMMTGGGGWPLTIIMTPDKQPFFAGTYFPKEGRFGRAGMTELVPAIVKMWRDRRSEVLESAAQITSNLVEPLEGTKGSEMDDRFLNTAALQLNQRFDEEHGGFGPAPKFPSPHNLTFLLRFWKREADEWSLFMVKRTLEAMRRGGIFDQVGFGFHRYSTDGRWLLPHFEKMLYDQAGLLIAYTEAYLASGDEAFRRTVEEVAEYVLRDMTSPEGAFYSAEDADSEGVEGKFYVWGLAELEDVLGAEDAELAARVFDATKDGNFDEETTGRATGANVLHLPRPMADVAASLDMEEEDLMARVEDIRVRLLVARSERVRPHLDDKVLTDWNGFMVAALARAGTALDRPDLVDAAGMAAKFVMENLRLENGRLLHRYRDGEAAITGHLDDHAYMIWGLLELYGATFDDVHLEHALSINEIMYEHFWDHEGGGFFRTPDDGEELLMRQKEVY
;
A
#
# COMPACT_ATOMS: atom_id res chain seq x y z
N MET A 1 12.98 -36.38 12.47
CA MET A 1 14.39 -35.96 12.62
C MET A 1 14.40 -34.60 13.27
N ALA A 2 15.05 -34.46 14.43
CA ALA A 2 15.00 -33.25 15.25
C ALA A 2 15.64 -32.06 14.50
N LYS A 3 14.85 -31.01 14.26
CA LYS A 3 15.33 -29.71 13.78
C LYS A 3 16.34 -29.17 14.80
N ARG A 4 17.57 -28.97 14.36
CA ARG A 4 18.63 -28.29 15.14
C ARG A 4 18.18 -26.84 15.36
N ALA A 5 17.92 -26.47 16.61
CA ALA A 5 17.74 -25.09 17.03
C ALA A 5 18.98 -24.27 16.58
N LYS A 6 18.77 -23.28 15.71
CA LYS A 6 19.78 -22.31 15.30
C LYS A 6 20.19 -21.53 16.56
N LYS A 7 21.49 -21.45 16.83
CA LYS A 7 22.04 -20.83 18.03
C LYS A 7 21.79 -19.31 17.97
N ARG A 8 20.99 -18.76 18.90
CA ARG A 8 20.68 -17.32 19.00
C ARG A 8 21.98 -16.50 19.07
N THR A 9 22.14 -15.50 18.22
CA THR A 9 23.07 -14.39 18.45
C THR A 9 22.58 -13.62 19.68
N SER A 10 23.48 -13.22 20.57
CA SER A 10 23.08 -12.53 21.81
C SER A 10 22.49 -11.16 21.48
N GLY A 11 21.17 -11.02 21.57
CA GLY A 11 20.45 -9.75 21.38
C GLY A 11 19.19 -9.85 20.53
N ALA A 12 19.09 -10.83 19.63
CA ALA A 12 17.97 -10.90 18.68
C ALA A 12 16.78 -11.73 19.21
N ASN A 13 15.56 -11.25 18.96
CA ASN A 13 14.31 -11.93 19.29
C ASN A 13 13.95 -13.01 18.24
N HIS A 14 12.71 -13.52 18.24
CA HIS A 14 12.32 -14.64 17.38
C HIS A 14 12.15 -14.24 15.90
N LEU A 15 12.17 -12.95 15.56
CA LEU A 15 12.05 -12.47 14.17
C LEU A 15 13.36 -12.56 13.36
N ALA A 16 14.50 -12.83 14.00
CA ALA A 16 15.82 -12.82 13.35
C ALA A 16 15.99 -13.85 12.21
N GLY A 17 15.07 -14.81 12.11
CA GLY A 17 15.03 -15.82 11.05
C GLY A 17 14.02 -15.55 9.94
N GLU A 18 13.22 -14.49 10.08
CA GLU A 18 12.14 -14.16 9.15
C GLU A 18 12.67 -13.59 7.83
N LYS A 19 11.79 -13.52 6.83
CA LYS A 19 12.10 -12.97 5.51
C LYS A 19 11.43 -11.65 5.23
N SER A 20 10.31 -11.33 5.87
CA SER A 20 9.70 -10.00 5.75
C SER A 20 10.70 -8.90 6.17
N PRO A 21 10.96 -7.89 5.32
CA PRO A 21 11.71 -6.70 5.73
C PRO A 21 11.14 -6.04 6.98
N TYR A 22 9.81 -5.95 7.08
CA TYR A 22 9.13 -5.38 8.25
C TYR A 22 9.46 -6.14 9.54
N LEU A 23 9.39 -7.47 9.52
CA LEU A 23 9.71 -8.28 10.70
C LEU A 23 11.20 -8.17 11.06
N LEU A 24 12.08 -8.19 10.06
CA LEU A 24 13.52 -8.07 10.26
C LEU A 24 13.93 -6.71 10.84
N GLN A 25 13.27 -5.62 10.46
CA GLN A 25 13.47 -4.29 11.05
C GLN A 25 13.23 -4.28 12.57
N HIS A 26 12.49 -5.25 13.11
CA HIS A 26 12.19 -5.36 14.54
C HIS A 26 12.90 -6.51 15.26
N ALA A 27 13.80 -7.23 14.58
CA ALA A 27 14.47 -8.40 15.13
C ALA A 27 15.39 -8.10 16.32
N ASP A 28 15.92 -6.88 16.39
CA ASP A 28 16.82 -6.43 17.45
C ASP A 28 16.11 -5.57 18.53
N ASN A 29 14.79 -5.41 18.44
CA ASN A 29 14.02 -4.70 19.45
C ASN A 29 14.09 -5.43 20.81
N PRO A 30 14.14 -4.71 21.94
CA PRO A 30 14.14 -5.31 23.27
C PRO A 30 12.80 -5.99 23.64
N VAL A 31 11.71 -5.66 22.95
CA VAL A 31 10.47 -6.46 23.00
C VAL A 31 10.75 -7.83 22.38
N ASP A 32 10.39 -8.90 23.09
CA ASP A 32 10.58 -10.28 22.64
C ASP A 32 9.47 -10.66 21.66
N TRP A 33 9.64 -10.21 20.41
CA TRP A 33 8.69 -10.44 19.34
C TRP A 33 8.76 -11.88 18.83
N TYR A 34 7.59 -12.47 18.64
CA TYR A 34 7.34 -13.69 17.90
C TYR A 34 6.76 -13.36 16.51
N PRO A 35 7.10 -14.15 15.48
CA PRO A 35 6.28 -14.18 14.27
C PRO A 35 4.92 -14.82 14.61
N TRP A 36 3.91 -14.58 13.77
CA TRP A 36 2.64 -15.30 13.91
C TRP A 36 2.85 -16.80 13.62
N GLY A 37 2.53 -17.64 14.62
CA GLY A 37 2.64 -19.08 14.46
C GLY A 37 2.47 -19.83 15.78
N GLU A 38 2.42 -21.16 15.68
CA GLU A 38 2.10 -22.07 16.78
C GLU A 38 2.99 -21.88 18.01
N GLU A 39 4.28 -21.60 17.83
CA GLU A 39 5.22 -21.36 18.93
C GLU A 39 4.75 -20.21 19.86
N ALA A 40 4.22 -19.14 19.29
CA ALA A 40 3.73 -17.98 20.04
C ALA A 40 2.42 -18.32 20.80
N PHE A 41 1.49 -19.01 20.14
CA PHE A 41 0.22 -19.40 20.75
C PHE A 41 0.41 -20.43 21.87
N GLU A 42 1.26 -21.44 21.66
CA GLU A 42 1.63 -22.40 22.71
C GLU A 42 2.32 -21.72 23.90
N ALA A 43 3.18 -20.73 23.64
CA ALA A 43 3.79 -19.93 24.70
C ALA A 43 2.73 -19.15 25.49
N ALA A 44 1.74 -18.54 24.81
CA ALA A 44 0.66 -17.79 25.43
C ALA A 44 -0.19 -18.68 26.35
N HIS A 45 -0.52 -19.90 25.90
CA HIS A 45 -1.21 -20.89 26.72
C HIS A 45 -0.38 -21.34 27.92
N ARG A 46 0.91 -21.64 27.71
CA ARG A 46 1.80 -22.14 28.77
C ARG A 46 2.06 -21.10 29.86
N GLU A 47 2.20 -19.83 29.47
CA GLU A 47 2.49 -18.72 30.38
C GLU A 47 1.23 -18.05 30.94
N ASP A 48 0.04 -18.43 30.45
CA ASP A 48 -1.25 -17.84 30.80
C ASP A 48 -1.30 -16.32 30.59
N LYS A 49 -0.68 -15.86 29.50
CA LYS A 49 -0.59 -14.45 29.12
C LYS A 49 -1.50 -14.14 27.94
N PRO A 50 -2.13 -12.95 27.90
CA PRO A 50 -2.75 -12.47 26.67
C PRO A 50 -1.70 -12.19 25.60
N ILE A 51 -2.14 -12.10 24.36
CA ILE A 51 -1.29 -11.81 23.21
C ILE A 51 -1.41 -10.33 22.87
N PHE A 52 -0.28 -9.67 22.65
CA PHE A 52 -0.21 -8.35 22.02
C PHE A 52 0.17 -8.55 20.56
N LEU A 53 -0.77 -8.34 19.64
CA LEU A 53 -0.53 -8.42 18.21
C LEU A 53 -0.34 -7.02 17.63
N SER A 54 0.80 -6.82 16.99
CA SER A 54 1.13 -5.61 16.22
C SER A 54 1.20 -5.96 14.73
N ILE A 55 0.34 -5.35 13.92
CA ILE A 55 0.33 -5.51 12.46
C ILE A 55 0.78 -4.20 11.81
N GLY A 56 1.69 -4.30 10.84
CA GLY A 56 2.19 -3.18 10.04
C GLY A 56 2.87 -3.68 8.78
N TYR A 57 3.69 -2.83 8.16
CA TYR A 57 4.47 -3.12 6.95
C TYR A 57 5.70 -2.22 6.93
N SER A 58 6.68 -2.56 6.10
CA SER A 58 8.06 -2.04 6.18
C SER A 58 8.17 -0.54 5.87
N THR A 59 7.25 -0.02 5.07
CA THR A 59 7.20 1.37 4.56
C THR A 59 6.22 2.27 5.32
N CYS A 60 5.69 1.76 6.45
CA CYS A 60 4.71 2.44 7.30
C CYS A 60 5.38 3.43 8.26
N HIS A 61 5.29 4.74 7.99
CA HIS A 61 5.87 5.78 8.86
C HIS A 61 5.41 5.66 10.34
N TRP A 62 4.11 5.61 10.59
CA TRP A 62 3.57 5.53 11.97
C TRP A 62 3.98 4.24 12.69
N CYS A 63 4.29 3.17 11.95
CA CYS A 63 4.81 1.93 12.52
C CYS A 63 6.25 2.12 13.02
N HIS A 64 7.09 2.85 12.29
CA HIS A 64 8.44 3.22 12.73
C HIS A 64 8.40 4.18 13.91
N VAL A 65 7.55 5.21 13.88
CA VAL A 65 7.39 6.15 15.00
C VAL A 65 7.02 5.41 16.28
N MET A 66 6.03 4.51 16.22
CA MET A 66 5.64 3.71 17.38
C MET A 66 6.77 2.77 17.84
N ALA A 67 7.53 2.21 16.91
CA ALA A 67 8.66 1.34 17.24
C ALA A 67 9.77 2.09 17.98
N HIS A 68 10.21 3.23 17.46
CA HIS A 68 11.26 4.05 18.08
C HIS A 68 10.82 4.64 19.43
N GLU A 69 9.59 5.14 19.55
CA GLU A 69 9.13 5.75 20.79
C GLU A 69 8.87 4.70 21.89
N SER A 70 8.30 3.55 21.51
CA SER A 70 7.78 2.56 22.48
C SER A 70 8.53 1.23 22.47
N PHE A 71 8.69 0.57 21.32
CA PHE A 71 9.21 -0.81 21.28
C PHE A 71 10.72 -0.92 21.48
N GLU A 72 11.46 0.16 21.19
CA GLU A 72 12.91 0.26 21.45
C GLU A 72 13.24 0.70 22.88
N ASP A 73 12.27 1.24 23.62
CA ASP A 73 12.48 1.68 25.00
C ASP A 73 12.58 0.46 25.96
N PRO A 74 13.70 0.27 26.68
CA PRO A 74 13.89 -0.90 27.52
C PRO A 74 12.91 -1.03 28.69
N MET A 75 12.31 0.08 29.16
CA MET A 75 11.30 0.03 30.22
C MET A 75 9.97 -0.45 29.67
N VAL A 76 9.50 0.12 28.55
CA VAL A 76 8.27 -0.32 27.88
C VAL A 76 8.39 -1.78 27.45
N ALA A 77 9.54 -2.16 26.87
CA ALA A 77 9.79 -3.54 26.47
C ALA A 77 9.71 -4.55 27.61
N ARG A 78 10.27 -4.22 28.79
CA ARG A 78 10.12 -5.07 29.98
C ARG A 78 8.65 -5.20 30.40
N MET A 79 7.91 -4.10 30.43
CA MET A 79 6.49 -4.12 30.76
C MET A 79 5.70 -5.01 29.80
N MET A 80 5.99 -4.93 28.49
CA MET A 80 5.34 -5.74 27.47
C MET A 80 5.70 -7.23 27.60
N ASN A 81 6.98 -7.56 27.74
CA ASN A 81 7.45 -8.96 27.84
C ASN A 81 6.93 -9.65 29.12
N ASP A 82 6.78 -8.90 30.21
CA ASP A 82 6.19 -9.41 31.45
C ASP A 82 4.67 -9.64 31.32
N ALA A 83 3.98 -8.81 30.53
CA ALA A 83 2.53 -8.80 30.42
C ALA A 83 1.96 -9.70 29.31
N PHE A 84 2.68 -9.85 28.19
CA PHE A 84 2.16 -10.41 26.95
C PHE A 84 3.10 -11.45 26.34
N ILE A 85 2.52 -12.28 25.47
CA ILE A 85 3.28 -12.80 24.31
C ILE A 85 3.11 -11.80 23.18
N ASN A 86 4.21 -11.23 22.70
CA ASN A 86 4.21 -10.18 21.70
C ASN A 86 4.37 -10.79 20.31
N ILE A 87 3.38 -10.62 19.44
CA ILE A 87 3.39 -11.13 18.05
C ILE A 87 3.46 -9.95 17.09
N LYS A 88 4.33 -10.05 16.09
CA LYS A 88 4.44 -9.06 15.01
C LYS A 88 4.09 -9.69 13.67
N VAL A 89 3.29 -8.98 12.87
CA VAL A 89 2.80 -9.45 11.57
C VAL A 89 3.01 -8.38 10.51
N ASP A 90 3.55 -8.79 9.38
CA ASP A 90 3.59 -7.99 8.15
C ASP A 90 2.27 -8.19 7.38
N ARG A 91 1.49 -7.12 7.21
CA ARG A 91 0.21 -7.18 6.47
C ARG A 91 0.39 -7.53 5.00
N GLU A 92 1.56 -7.23 4.43
CA GLU A 92 1.86 -7.54 3.03
C GLU A 92 2.17 -9.01 2.84
N GLU A 93 2.62 -9.72 3.87
CA GLU A 93 2.80 -11.17 3.82
C GLU A 93 1.54 -11.91 4.30
N ARG A 94 0.78 -11.31 5.23
CA ARG A 94 -0.40 -11.89 5.87
C ARG A 94 -1.63 -10.97 5.79
N PRO A 95 -2.10 -10.64 4.57
CA PRO A 95 -3.29 -9.80 4.39
C PRO A 95 -4.56 -10.48 4.93
N ASP A 96 -4.56 -11.81 5.02
CA ASP A 96 -5.59 -12.63 5.67
C ASP A 96 -5.76 -12.31 7.16
N ILE A 97 -4.65 -12.19 7.90
CA ILE A 97 -4.66 -11.82 9.32
C ILE A 97 -5.04 -10.35 9.48
N ASP A 98 -4.41 -9.48 8.69
CA ASP A 98 -4.65 -8.03 8.72
C ASP A 98 -6.13 -7.70 8.50
N GLY A 99 -6.76 -8.29 7.48
CA GLY A 99 -8.17 -8.05 7.18
C GLY A 99 -9.10 -8.38 8.33
N ILE A 100 -8.92 -9.53 8.99
CA ILE A 100 -9.76 -9.99 10.11
C ILE A 100 -9.68 -8.98 11.26
N TYR A 101 -8.46 -8.63 11.64
CA TYR A 101 -8.23 -7.79 12.81
C TYR A 101 -8.45 -6.30 12.54
N MET A 102 -8.30 -5.85 11.29
CA MET A 102 -8.72 -4.51 10.88
C MET A 102 -10.24 -4.35 10.99
N THR A 103 -11.02 -5.35 10.55
CA THR A 103 -12.49 -5.35 10.75
C THR A 103 -12.84 -5.28 12.24
N VAL A 104 -12.15 -6.04 13.09
CA VAL A 104 -12.33 -5.95 14.56
C VAL A 104 -12.06 -4.54 15.08
N CYS A 105 -10.96 -3.90 14.65
CA CYS A 105 -10.65 -2.53 15.06
C CYS A 105 -11.73 -1.54 14.62
N GLN A 106 -12.22 -1.65 13.39
CA GLN A 106 -13.28 -0.81 12.86
C GLN A 106 -14.59 -0.99 13.64
N MET A 107 -14.97 -2.23 13.95
CA MET A 107 -16.16 -2.53 14.77
C MET A 107 -16.06 -1.96 16.18
N MET A 108 -14.87 -2.00 16.80
CA MET A 108 -14.68 -1.55 18.18
C MET A 108 -14.49 -0.03 18.31
N THR A 109 -13.84 0.60 17.34
CA THR A 109 -13.39 2.00 17.45
C THR A 109 -14.06 2.95 16.46
N GLY A 110 -14.78 2.43 15.45
CA GLY A 110 -15.33 3.21 14.35
C GLY A 110 -14.30 3.63 13.29
N GLY A 111 -13.02 3.29 13.48
CA GLY A 111 -11.93 3.60 12.56
C GLY A 111 -10.89 2.49 12.49
N GLY A 112 -9.89 2.66 11.64
CA GLY A 112 -8.82 1.69 11.43
C GLY A 112 -7.60 2.34 10.78
N GLY A 113 -6.50 1.62 10.76
CA GLY A 113 -5.24 2.07 10.19
C GLY A 113 -4.05 1.35 10.82
N TRP A 114 -2.87 1.60 10.26
CA TRP A 114 -1.62 1.03 10.75
C TRP A 114 -0.78 2.11 11.48
N PRO A 115 -0.01 1.75 12.52
CA PRO A 115 0.13 0.40 13.10
C PRO A 115 -1.17 -0.06 13.75
N LEU A 116 -1.54 -1.32 13.53
CA LEU A 116 -2.73 -1.93 14.11
C LEU A 116 -2.33 -2.71 15.37
N THR A 117 -2.97 -2.42 16.49
CA THR A 117 -2.72 -3.02 17.79
C THR A 117 -3.95 -3.79 18.26
N ILE A 118 -3.80 -5.10 18.45
CA ILE A 118 -4.83 -5.98 18.99
C ILE A 118 -4.33 -6.62 20.27
N ILE A 119 -5.20 -6.74 21.28
CA ILE A 119 -4.94 -7.60 22.43
C ILE A 119 -6.01 -8.70 22.44
N MET A 120 -5.54 -9.94 22.51
CA MET A 120 -6.37 -11.12 22.34
C MET A 120 -6.04 -12.22 23.35
N THR A 121 -6.94 -13.18 23.48
CA THR A 121 -6.72 -14.40 24.25
C THR A 121 -5.71 -15.31 23.52
N PRO A 122 -5.12 -16.32 24.21
CA PRO A 122 -4.32 -17.35 23.55
C PRO A 122 -5.05 -18.07 22.40
N ASP A 123 -6.38 -18.17 22.47
CA ASP A 123 -7.25 -18.74 21.44
C ASP A 123 -7.57 -17.78 20.28
N LYS A 124 -6.72 -16.75 20.07
CA LYS A 124 -6.82 -15.75 18.99
C LYS A 124 -8.01 -14.78 19.07
N GLN A 125 -8.82 -14.82 20.14
CA GLN A 125 -10.04 -14.02 20.26
C GLN A 125 -9.75 -12.59 20.78
N PRO A 126 -10.05 -11.53 20.01
CA PRO A 126 -9.72 -10.17 20.39
C PRO A 126 -10.66 -9.63 21.46
N PHE A 127 -10.12 -8.85 22.40
CA PHE A 127 -10.91 -8.12 23.40
C PHE A 127 -10.51 -6.65 23.53
N PHE A 128 -9.49 -6.20 22.80
CA PHE A 128 -9.08 -4.81 22.69
C PHE A 128 -8.50 -4.56 21.31
N ALA A 129 -8.76 -3.38 20.75
CA ALA A 129 -8.21 -2.93 19.48
C ALA A 129 -7.92 -1.43 19.51
N GLY A 130 -6.91 -1.01 18.76
CA GLY A 130 -6.57 0.37 18.50
C GLY A 130 -5.48 0.48 17.44
N THR A 131 -5.08 1.69 17.11
CA THR A 131 -4.02 1.92 16.12
C THR A 131 -2.70 2.29 16.80
N TYR A 132 -2.31 3.56 16.76
CA TYR A 132 -1.10 4.11 17.34
C TYR A 132 -1.22 4.37 18.84
N PHE A 133 -0.25 3.90 19.62
CA PHE A 133 -0.10 4.23 21.04
C PHE A 133 1.30 4.82 21.32
N PRO A 134 1.40 6.08 21.78
CA PRO A 134 2.68 6.68 22.17
C PRO A 134 3.23 6.02 23.44
N LYS A 135 4.47 6.33 23.81
CA LYS A 135 5.07 5.81 25.04
C LYS A 135 4.30 6.27 26.27
N GLU A 136 4.12 7.59 26.38
CA GLU A 136 3.37 8.25 27.45
C GLU A 136 2.08 8.86 26.89
N GLY A 137 1.02 8.89 27.70
CA GLY A 137 -0.24 9.50 27.29
C GLY A 137 -0.09 10.96 26.83
N ARG A 138 -0.56 11.26 25.62
CA ARG A 138 -0.55 12.59 24.99
C ARG A 138 -1.86 12.88 24.29
N PHE A 139 -2.26 14.16 24.27
CA PHE A 139 -3.46 14.63 23.56
C PHE A 139 -4.75 13.85 23.87
N GLY A 140 -4.92 13.39 25.11
CA GLY A 140 -6.09 12.63 25.54
C GLY A 140 -6.09 11.14 25.13
N ARG A 141 -5.02 10.65 24.51
CA ARG A 141 -4.80 9.23 24.22
C ARG A 141 -3.95 8.61 25.33
N ALA A 142 -4.29 7.38 25.73
CA ALA A 142 -3.45 6.60 26.63
C ALA A 142 -2.16 6.19 25.91
N GLY A 143 -1.03 6.20 26.62
CA GLY A 143 0.23 5.64 26.14
C GLY A 143 0.42 4.21 26.61
N MET A 144 1.49 3.58 26.14
CA MET A 144 1.89 2.22 26.52
C MET A 144 2.11 2.09 28.03
N THR A 145 2.63 3.13 28.69
CA THR A 145 2.84 3.14 30.15
C THR A 145 1.55 3.07 30.96
N GLU A 146 0.42 3.51 30.42
CA GLU A 146 -0.90 3.39 31.06
C GLU A 146 -1.67 2.15 30.58
N LEU A 147 -1.57 1.82 29.28
CA LEU A 147 -2.30 0.73 28.65
C LEU A 147 -1.89 -0.62 29.24
N VAL A 148 -0.58 -0.91 29.30
CA VAL A 148 -0.10 -2.23 29.72
C VAL A 148 -0.56 -2.59 31.15
N PRO A 149 -0.39 -1.72 32.18
CA PRO A 149 -0.88 -2.01 33.51
C PRO A 149 -2.41 -2.18 33.60
N ALA A 150 -3.17 -1.42 32.80
CA ALA A 150 -4.62 -1.51 32.77
C ALA A 150 -5.09 -2.87 32.25
N ILE A 151 -4.46 -3.37 31.18
CA ILE A 151 -4.76 -4.68 30.59
C ILE A 151 -4.35 -5.82 31.52
N VAL A 152 -3.17 -5.75 32.13
CA VAL A 152 -2.72 -6.77 33.13
C VAL A 152 -3.71 -6.87 34.28
N LYS A 153 -4.17 -5.73 34.82
CA LYS A 153 -5.16 -5.70 35.89
C LYS A 153 -6.48 -6.33 35.42
N MET A 154 -6.93 -6.02 34.21
CA MET A 154 -8.16 -6.56 33.64
C MET A 154 -8.07 -8.09 33.44
N TRP A 155 -6.96 -8.59 32.89
CA TRP A 155 -6.73 -10.02 32.68
C TRP A 155 -6.71 -10.81 34.00
N ARG A 156 -6.08 -10.25 35.04
CA ARG A 156 -5.97 -10.90 36.36
C ARG A 156 -7.26 -10.83 37.17
N ASP A 157 -7.86 -9.63 37.27
CA ASP A 157 -8.94 -9.37 38.22
C ASP A 157 -10.34 -9.58 37.63
N ARG A 158 -10.48 -9.50 36.30
CA ARG A 158 -11.78 -9.51 35.58
C ARG A 158 -11.79 -10.46 34.38
N ARG A 159 -11.10 -11.60 34.51
CA ARG A 159 -10.91 -12.57 33.42
C ARG A 159 -12.22 -13.03 32.77
N SER A 160 -13.26 -13.28 33.55
CA SER A 160 -14.55 -13.72 33.01
C SER A 160 -15.18 -12.66 32.09
N GLU A 161 -15.11 -11.38 32.47
CA GLU A 161 -15.60 -10.27 31.63
C GLU A 161 -14.80 -10.17 30.33
N VAL A 162 -13.48 -10.40 30.37
CA VAL A 162 -12.62 -10.40 29.18
C VAL A 162 -13.02 -11.52 28.22
N LEU A 163 -13.19 -12.74 28.72
CA LEU A 163 -13.56 -13.89 27.90
C LEU A 163 -14.97 -13.75 27.30
N GLU A 164 -15.92 -13.20 28.06
CA GLU A 164 -17.27 -12.91 27.57
C GLU A 164 -17.24 -11.84 26.46
N SER A 165 -16.48 -10.76 26.66
CA SER A 165 -16.29 -9.73 25.64
C SER A 165 -15.63 -10.29 24.37
N ALA A 166 -14.60 -11.14 24.52
CA ALA A 166 -13.90 -11.75 23.40
C ALA A 166 -14.82 -12.67 22.58
N ALA A 167 -15.63 -13.48 23.26
CA ALA A 167 -16.61 -14.34 22.62
C ALA A 167 -17.68 -13.54 21.88
N GLN A 168 -18.19 -12.45 22.46
CA GLN A 168 -19.18 -11.59 21.80
C GLN A 168 -18.63 -10.90 20.55
N ILE A 169 -17.40 -10.37 20.62
CA ILE A 169 -16.74 -9.74 19.47
C ILE A 169 -16.55 -10.78 18.35
N THR A 170 -16.08 -11.97 18.70
CA THR A 170 -15.86 -13.05 17.73
C THR A 170 -17.18 -13.51 17.08
N SER A 171 -18.27 -13.66 17.85
CA SER A 171 -19.60 -14.00 17.30
C SER A 171 -20.09 -12.94 16.30
N ASN A 172 -19.98 -11.67 16.67
CA ASN A 172 -20.40 -10.55 15.82
C ASN A 172 -19.55 -10.42 14.55
N LEU A 173 -18.32 -10.96 14.55
CA LEU A 173 -17.44 -10.98 13.39
C LEU A 173 -17.85 -12.06 12.38
N VAL A 174 -18.36 -13.21 12.86
CA VAL A 174 -18.74 -14.36 12.04
C VAL A 174 -20.16 -14.23 11.47
N GLU A 175 -21.12 -13.70 12.24
CA GLU A 175 -22.53 -13.56 11.82
C GLU A 175 -22.76 -12.81 10.49
N PRO A 176 -22.02 -11.72 10.16
CA PRO A 176 -22.21 -10.98 8.90
C PRO A 176 -21.83 -11.75 7.63
N LEU A 177 -21.11 -12.87 7.71
CA LEU A 177 -20.73 -13.70 6.56
C LEU A 177 -21.92 -14.49 5.98
N GLU A 178 -22.98 -14.68 6.77
CA GLU A 178 -24.26 -15.23 6.31
C GLU A 178 -25.06 -14.15 5.57
N GLY A 179 -24.50 -13.62 4.48
CA GLY A 179 -25.13 -12.60 3.66
C GLY A 179 -26.52 -13.05 3.19
N THR A 180 -27.51 -12.16 3.28
CA THR A 180 -28.79 -12.38 2.62
C THR A 180 -28.58 -12.32 1.10
N LYS A 181 -29.28 -13.19 0.35
CA LYS A 181 -29.30 -13.09 -1.12
C LYS A 181 -29.66 -11.65 -1.52
N GLY A 182 -28.71 -10.94 -2.13
CA GLY A 182 -28.93 -9.61 -2.67
C GLY A 182 -30.01 -9.60 -3.76
N SER A 183 -30.58 -8.44 -4.03
CA SER A 183 -31.41 -8.26 -5.22
C SER A 183 -30.56 -8.37 -6.49
N GLU A 184 -31.19 -8.69 -7.62
CA GLU A 184 -30.50 -8.63 -8.93
C GLU A 184 -29.88 -7.24 -9.14
N MET A 185 -28.63 -7.22 -9.61
CA MET A 185 -27.99 -5.98 -10.05
C MET A 185 -28.71 -5.43 -11.28
N ASP A 186 -29.24 -4.22 -11.15
CA ASP A 186 -29.82 -3.45 -12.24
C ASP A 186 -29.08 -2.12 -12.46
N ASP A 187 -29.46 -1.40 -13.51
CA ASP A 187 -28.84 -0.13 -13.88
C ASP A 187 -28.95 0.95 -12.78
N ARG A 188 -29.90 0.82 -11.85
CA ARG A 188 -30.07 1.79 -10.76
C ARG A 188 -28.90 1.73 -9.78
N PHE A 189 -28.25 0.56 -9.61
CA PHE A 189 -27.07 0.44 -8.77
C PHE A 189 -25.91 1.27 -9.31
N LEU A 190 -25.64 1.17 -10.62
CA LEU A 190 -24.56 1.92 -11.27
C LEU A 190 -24.83 3.43 -11.23
N ASN A 191 -26.07 3.84 -11.49
CA ASN A 191 -26.48 5.24 -11.34
C ASN A 191 -26.34 5.75 -9.89
N THR A 192 -26.66 4.91 -8.90
CA THR A 192 -26.52 5.26 -7.49
C THR A 192 -25.05 5.41 -7.10
N ALA A 193 -24.18 4.49 -7.54
CA ALA A 193 -22.74 4.59 -7.31
C ALA A 193 -22.14 5.86 -7.93
N ALA A 194 -22.48 6.17 -9.18
CA ALA A 194 -22.06 7.40 -9.84
C ALA A 194 -22.55 8.66 -9.09
N LEU A 195 -23.80 8.66 -8.63
CA LEU A 195 -24.36 9.77 -7.83
C LEU A 195 -23.64 9.94 -6.49
N GLN A 196 -23.30 8.84 -5.80
CA GLN A 196 -22.56 8.87 -4.54
C GLN A 196 -21.14 9.42 -4.72
N LEU A 197 -20.46 9.03 -5.81
CA LEU A 197 -19.16 9.60 -6.16
C LEU A 197 -19.28 11.09 -6.47
N ASN A 198 -20.27 11.49 -7.27
CA ASN A 198 -20.54 12.89 -7.58
C ASN A 198 -20.77 13.75 -6.32
N GLN A 199 -21.53 13.25 -5.35
CA GLN A 199 -21.78 13.97 -4.09
C GLN A 199 -20.52 14.19 -3.25
N ARG A 200 -19.49 13.37 -3.43
CA ARG A 200 -18.20 13.47 -2.73
C ARG A 200 -17.12 14.14 -3.56
N PHE A 201 -17.39 14.43 -4.83
CA PHE A 201 -16.40 14.96 -5.75
C PHE A 201 -15.98 16.39 -5.35
N ASP A 202 -14.68 16.59 -5.28
CA ASP A 202 -14.09 17.90 -5.07
C ASP A 202 -13.78 18.55 -6.42
N GLU A 203 -14.62 19.49 -6.85
CA GLU A 203 -14.43 20.17 -8.15
C GLU A 203 -13.19 21.08 -8.17
N GLU A 204 -12.83 21.66 -7.02
CA GLU A 204 -11.72 22.60 -6.91
C GLU A 204 -10.38 21.88 -6.97
N HIS A 205 -10.23 20.73 -6.34
CA HIS A 205 -8.96 20.01 -6.25
C HIS A 205 -8.97 18.61 -6.88
N GLY A 206 -10.09 18.13 -7.39
CA GLY A 206 -10.25 16.74 -7.85
C GLY A 206 -10.23 15.73 -6.70
N GLY A 207 -10.63 14.49 -6.98
CA GLY A 207 -10.75 13.42 -5.98
C GLY A 207 -12.10 13.38 -5.28
N PHE A 208 -12.22 12.49 -4.29
CA PHE A 208 -13.47 12.17 -3.62
C PHE A 208 -13.33 12.22 -2.09
N GLY A 209 -13.99 13.18 -1.46
CA GLY A 209 -13.97 13.39 -0.02
C GLY A 209 -12.89 14.37 0.47
N PRO A 210 -12.84 14.60 1.80
CA PRO A 210 -11.91 15.53 2.42
C PRO A 210 -10.49 14.93 2.55
N ALA A 211 -9.58 15.69 3.16
CA ALA A 211 -8.26 15.21 3.57
C ALA A 211 -8.35 14.14 4.69
N PRO A 212 -7.44 13.15 4.73
CA PRO A 212 -6.44 12.84 3.71
C PRO A 212 -7.07 12.29 2.42
N LYS A 213 -6.46 12.58 1.26
CA LYS A 213 -6.97 12.15 -0.05
C LYS A 213 -6.20 10.96 -0.62
N PHE A 214 -6.93 9.92 -0.99
CA PHE A 214 -6.41 8.70 -1.62
C PHE A 214 -6.74 8.67 -3.13
N PRO A 215 -5.80 8.25 -4.00
CA PRO A 215 -6.02 8.22 -5.45
C PRO A 215 -7.23 7.38 -5.89
N SER A 216 -7.50 6.25 -5.23
CA SER A 216 -8.66 5.37 -5.47
C SER A 216 -8.96 5.09 -6.96
N PRO A 217 -8.00 4.55 -7.75
CA PRO A 217 -8.13 4.42 -9.20
C PRO A 217 -9.33 3.59 -9.66
N HIS A 218 -9.82 2.65 -8.84
CA HIS A 218 -11.01 1.86 -9.14
C HIS A 218 -12.29 2.72 -9.26
N ASN A 219 -12.39 3.83 -8.53
CA ASN A 219 -13.50 4.77 -8.71
C ASN A 219 -13.40 5.48 -10.07
N LEU A 220 -12.18 5.79 -10.52
CA LEU A 220 -11.93 6.45 -11.80
C LEU A 220 -12.23 5.52 -12.98
N THR A 221 -11.77 4.26 -12.91
CA THR A 221 -12.06 3.27 -13.96
C THR A 221 -13.55 2.93 -14.02
N PHE A 222 -14.24 2.86 -12.87
CA PHE A 222 -15.69 2.77 -12.82
C PHE A 222 -16.37 3.94 -13.54
N LEU A 223 -16.00 5.19 -13.22
CA LEU A 223 -16.58 6.39 -13.84
C LEU A 223 -16.29 6.45 -15.35
N LEU A 224 -15.13 5.99 -15.81
CA LEU A 224 -14.83 5.87 -17.25
C LEU A 224 -15.74 4.87 -17.95
N ARG A 225 -16.00 3.70 -17.33
CA ARG A 225 -16.96 2.72 -17.86
C ARG A 225 -18.39 3.26 -17.84
N PHE A 226 -18.76 3.97 -16.78
CA PHE A 226 -20.07 4.60 -16.65
C PHE A 226 -20.28 5.68 -17.72
N TRP A 227 -19.33 6.60 -17.90
CA TRP A 227 -19.32 7.58 -19.00
C TRP A 227 -19.52 6.89 -20.34
N LYS A 228 -18.74 5.84 -20.64
CA LYS A 228 -18.83 5.16 -21.93
C LYS A 228 -20.20 4.53 -22.17
N ARG A 229 -20.83 4.01 -21.11
CA ARG A 229 -22.11 3.31 -21.18
C ARG A 229 -23.30 4.27 -21.27
N GLU A 230 -23.31 5.31 -20.46
CA GLU A 230 -24.44 6.23 -20.30
C GLU A 230 -24.27 7.56 -21.07
N ALA A 231 -23.12 7.78 -21.71
CA ALA A 231 -22.72 9.05 -22.32
C ALA A 231 -22.74 10.23 -21.33
N ASP A 232 -22.38 9.98 -20.06
CA ASP A 232 -22.34 10.97 -19.00
C ASP A 232 -21.01 11.74 -18.96
N GLU A 233 -20.94 12.84 -19.69
CA GLU A 233 -19.74 13.70 -19.79
C GLU A 233 -19.27 14.23 -18.43
N TRP A 234 -20.16 14.33 -17.44
CA TRP A 234 -19.78 14.73 -16.09
C TRP A 234 -18.87 13.70 -15.41
N SER A 235 -19.15 12.40 -15.59
CA SER A 235 -18.26 11.34 -15.10
C SER A 235 -16.87 11.40 -15.74
N LEU A 236 -16.78 11.68 -17.04
CA LEU A 236 -15.48 11.90 -17.69
C LEU A 236 -14.76 13.12 -17.13
N PHE A 237 -15.48 14.23 -16.91
CA PHE A 237 -14.92 15.43 -16.29
C PHE A 237 -14.36 15.17 -14.89
N MET A 238 -15.10 14.44 -14.03
CA MET A 238 -14.62 14.07 -12.69
C MET A 238 -13.30 13.29 -12.75
N VAL A 239 -13.19 12.36 -13.70
CA VAL A 239 -11.97 11.57 -13.91
C VAL A 239 -10.82 12.46 -14.37
N LYS A 240 -11.01 13.24 -15.44
CA LYS A 240 -9.97 14.13 -15.97
C LYS A 240 -9.46 15.10 -14.92
N ARG A 241 -10.38 15.78 -14.22
CA ARG A 241 -10.05 16.76 -13.19
C ARG A 241 -9.24 16.15 -12.05
N THR A 242 -9.58 14.92 -11.64
CA THR A 242 -8.87 14.20 -10.56
C THR A 242 -7.47 13.78 -11.00
N LEU A 243 -7.34 13.18 -12.18
CA LEU A 243 -6.04 12.77 -12.73
C LEU A 243 -5.12 13.99 -12.94
N GLU A 244 -5.63 15.06 -13.57
CA GLU A 244 -4.88 16.30 -13.76
C GLU A 244 -4.41 16.92 -12.43
N ALA A 245 -5.25 16.89 -11.39
CA ALA A 245 -4.88 17.39 -10.08
C ALA A 245 -3.76 16.55 -9.44
N MET A 246 -3.88 15.22 -9.48
CA MET A 246 -2.86 14.33 -8.92
C MET A 246 -1.52 14.45 -9.65
N ARG A 247 -1.50 14.46 -10.99
CA ARG A 247 -0.27 14.61 -11.78
C ARG A 247 0.47 15.93 -11.47
N ARG A 248 -0.28 16.98 -11.18
CA ARG A 248 0.24 18.31 -10.86
C ARG A 248 0.55 18.50 -9.38
N GLY A 249 0.00 17.67 -8.50
CA GLY A 249 0.25 17.70 -7.07
C GLY A 249 1.66 17.23 -6.70
N GLY A 250 2.00 17.38 -5.42
CA GLY A 250 3.20 16.77 -4.85
C GLY A 250 3.04 15.28 -4.56
N ILE A 251 1.82 14.73 -4.69
CA ILE A 251 1.59 13.28 -4.71
C ILE A 251 2.27 12.59 -5.91
N PHE A 252 2.51 13.31 -7.01
CA PHE A 252 3.34 12.81 -8.09
C PHE A 252 4.77 13.33 -7.94
N ASP A 253 5.75 12.43 -7.90
CA ASP A 253 7.16 12.81 -7.81
C ASP A 253 7.61 13.47 -9.13
N GLN A 254 7.68 14.80 -9.13
CA GLN A 254 8.01 15.58 -10.33
C GLN A 254 9.44 15.34 -10.85
N VAL A 255 10.33 14.75 -10.05
CA VAL A 255 11.74 14.53 -10.40
C VAL A 255 11.98 13.10 -10.88
N GLY A 256 11.54 12.11 -10.10
CA GLY A 256 11.77 10.70 -10.40
C GLY A 256 10.54 9.92 -10.84
N PHE A 257 9.39 10.57 -10.97
CA PHE A 257 8.13 9.94 -11.35
C PHE A 257 7.63 8.90 -10.35
N GLY A 258 6.45 8.35 -10.66
CA GLY A 258 5.69 7.52 -9.75
C GLY A 258 4.87 8.34 -8.75
N PHE A 259 3.79 7.73 -8.28
CA PHE A 259 2.88 8.31 -7.31
C PHE A 259 3.22 7.87 -5.90
N HIS A 260 3.21 8.82 -4.98
CA HIS A 260 3.13 8.56 -3.56
C HIS A 260 1.74 8.04 -3.18
N ARG A 261 1.64 7.30 -2.08
CA ARG A 261 0.44 6.53 -1.71
C ARG A 261 -0.81 7.39 -1.54
N TYR A 262 -0.69 8.50 -0.81
CA TYR A 262 -1.80 9.43 -0.59
C TYR A 262 -1.31 10.82 -0.20
N SER A 263 -2.22 11.79 -0.22
CA SER A 263 -1.98 13.17 0.23
C SER A 263 -2.58 13.38 1.61
N THR A 264 -1.82 13.94 2.54
CA THR A 264 -2.30 14.32 3.87
C THR A 264 -3.23 15.53 3.81
N ASP A 265 -3.08 16.37 2.78
CA ASP A 265 -3.96 17.50 2.51
C ASP A 265 -5.01 17.24 1.41
N GLY A 266 -5.97 18.17 1.29
CA GLY A 266 -7.06 18.10 0.32
C GLY A 266 -6.72 18.60 -1.09
N ARG A 267 -5.51 19.11 -1.33
CA ARG A 267 -5.10 19.72 -2.62
C ARG A 267 -4.05 18.89 -3.37
N TRP A 268 -3.74 17.69 -2.87
CA TRP A 268 -2.73 16.78 -3.42
C TRP A 268 -1.29 17.30 -3.31
N LEU A 269 -1.01 18.25 -2.40
CA LEU A 269 0.34 18.82 -2.28
C LEU A 269 1.25 17.95 -1.40
N LEU A 270 0.87 17.72 -0.14
CA LEU A 270 1.73 17.04 0.82
C LEU A 270 1.51 15.52 0.79
N PRO A 271 2.42 14.74 0.18
CA PRO A 271 2.28 13.29 0.18
C PRO A 271 2.63 12.68 1.54
N HIS A 272 2.10 11.51 1.81
CA HIS A 272 2.86 10.48 2.52
C HIS A 272 3.79 9.81 1.51
N PHE A 273 5.11 9.93 1.72
CA PHE A 273 6.12 9.73 0.67
C PHE A 273 6.35 8.28 0.23
N GLU A 274 5.67 7.33 0.86
CA GLU A 274 5.65 5.92 0.47
C GLU A 274 5.18 5.74 -0.99
N LYS A 275 5.79 4.80 -1.72
CA LYS A 275 5.36 4.41 -3.07
C LYS A 275 5.11 2.91 -3.15
N MET A 276 3.87 2.54 -3.47
CA MET A 276 3.44 1.14 -3.56
C MET A 276 3.29 0.67 -4.99
N LEU A 277 3.67 -0.58 -5.26
CA LEU A 277 3.52 -1.18 -6.59
C LEU A 277 2.04 -1.21 -7.04
N TYR A 278 1.13 -1.58 -6.14
CA TYR A 278 -0.30 -1.67 -6.47
C TYR A 278 -0.91 -0.28 -6.78
N ASP A 279 -0.44 0.78 -6.12
CA ASP A 279 -0.87 2.15 -6.42
C ASP A 279 -0.40 2.57 -7.81
N GLN A 280 0.86 2.24 -8.16
CA GLN A 280 1.37 2.46 -9.51
C GLN A 280 0.55 1.71 -10.55
N ALA A 281 0.27 0.41 -10.32
CA ALA A 281 -0.49 -0.42 -11.26
C ALA A 281 -1.90 0.15 -11.50
N GLY A 282 -2.62 0.47 -10.42
CA GLY A 282 -3.97 1.02 -10.53
C GLY A 282 -4.01 2.38 -11.22
N LEU A 283 -3.05 3.26 -10.92
CA LEU A 283 -2.97 4.57 -11.57
C LEU A 283 -2.54 4.45 -13.03
N LEU A 284 -1.59 3.57 -13.36
CA LEU A 284 -1.19 3.31 -14.74
C LEU A 284 -2.39 2.89 -15.59
N ILE A 285 -3.27 2.04 -15.06
CA ILE A 285 -4.54 1.66 -15.73
C ILE A 285 -5.46 2.88 -15.87
N ALA A 286 -5.72 3.63 -14.80
CA ALA A 286 -6.63 4.77 -14.84
C ALA A 286 -6.18 5.85 -15.84
N TYR A 287 -4.88 6.19 -15.87
CA TYR A 287 -4.33 7.13 -16.84
C TYR A 287 -4.34 6.58 -18.27
N THR A 288 -4.04 5.28 -18.46
CA THR A 288 -4.12 4.64 -19.79
C THR A 288 -5.54 4.70 -20.34
N GLU A 289 -6.54 4.41 -19.50
CA GLU A 289 -7.94 4.47 -19.91
C GLU A 289 -8.44 5.90 -20.14
N ALA A 290 -7.98 6.86 -19.35
CA ALA A 290 -8.27 8.27 -19.58
C ALA A 290 -7.66 8.77 -20.89
N TYR A 291 -6.44 8.34 -21.24
CA TYR A 291 -5.84 8.62 -22.55
C TYR A 291 -6.71 8.05 -23.67
N LEU A 292 -7.07 6.76 -23.60
CA LEU A 292 -7.94 6.13 -24.61
C LEU A 292 -9.32 6.78 -24.72
N ALA A 293 -9.87 7.28 -23.61
CA ALA A 293 -11.18 7.93 -23.58
C ALA A 293 -11.16 9.34 -24.18
N SER A 294 -10.07 10.09 -23.99
CA SER A 294 -10.02 11.53 -24.29
C SER A 294 -9.08 11.93 -25.42
N GLY A 295 -8.07 11.11 -25.73
CA GLY A 295 -6.97 11.45 -26.64
C GLY A 295 -5.98 12.48 -26.07
N ASP A 296 -6.04 12.75 -24.76
CA ASP A 296 -5.24 13.79 -24.11
C ASP A 296 -3.80 13.30 -23.85
N GLU A 297 -2.84 13.87 -24.57
CA GLU A 297 -1.42 13.48 -24.51
C GLU A 297 -0.77 13.71 -23.14
N ALA A 298 -1.35 14.53 -22.26
CA ALA A 298 -0.88 14.67 -20.89
C ALA A 298 -1.06 13.36 -20.08
N PHE A 299 -2.15 12.62 -20.34
CA PHE A 299 -2.35 11.31 -19.71
C PHE A 299 -1.40 10.26 -20.28
N ARG A 300 -1.16 10.26 -21.60
CA ARG A 300 -0.14 9.40 -22.21
C ARG A 300 1.22 9.60 -21.55
N ARG A 301 1.66 10.85 -21.44
CA ARG A 301 2.95 11.17 -20.82
C ARG A 301 3.02 10.66 -19.38
N THR A 302 1.94 10.84 -18.61
CA THR A 302 1.90 10.35 -17.23
C THR A 302 2.03 8.82 -17.16
N VAL A 303 1.42 8.07 -18.09
CA VAL A 303 1.59 6.62 -18.20
C VAL A 303 3.05 6.26 -18.45
N GLU A 304 3.70 6.92 -19.41
CA GLU A 304 5.10 6.67 -19.76
C GLU A 304 6.04 6.96 -18.58
N GLU A 305 5.80 8.05 -17.84
CA GLU A 305 6.58 8.45 -16.67
C GLU A 305 6.41 7.47 -15.48
N VAL A 306 5.19 7.01 -15.20
CA VAL A 306 4.94 5.99 -14.17
C VAL A 306 5.59 4.67 -14.56
N ALA A 307 5.50 4.26 -15.82
CA ALA A 307 6.14 3.05 -16.30
C ALA A 307 7.68 3.16 -16.21
N GLU A 308 8.26 4.32 -16.52
CA GLU A 308 9.71 4.56 -16.35
C GLU A 308 10.16 4.36 -14.91
N TYR A 309 9.42 4.92 -13.94
CA TYR A 309 9.69 4.70 -12.51
C TYR A 309 9.64 3.22 -12.14
N VAL A 310 8.57 2.51 -12.52
CA VAL A 310 8.42 1.09 -12.20
C VAL A 310 9.58 0.28 -12.77
N LEU A 311 9.93 0.48 -14.03
CA LEU A 311 11.01 -0.25 -14.71
C LEU A 311 12.40 0.08 -14.15
N ARG A 312 12.62 1.33 -13.71
CA ARG A 312 13.91 1.80 -13.21
C ARG A 312 14.15 1.40 -11.76
N ASP A 313 13.15 1.54 -10.90
CA ASP A 313 13.32 1.49 -9.44
C ASP A 313 12.66 0.28 -8.79
N MET A 314 11.59 -0.26 -9.38
CA MET A 314 10.81 -1.35 -8.79
C MET A 314 11.11 -2.71 -9.43
N THR A 315 11.83 -2.78 -10.56
CA THR A 315 12.12 -4.04 -11.25
C THR A 315 13.37 -4.72 -10.70
N SER A 316 13.19 -5.97 -10.26
CA SER A 316 14.27 -6.88 -9.87
C SER A 316 15.16 -7.27 -11.05
N PRO A 317 16.42 -7.65 -10.83
CA PRO A 317 17.29 -8.18 -11.87
C PRO A 317 16.71 -9.40 -12.62
N GLU A 318 15.84 -10.17 -11.98
CA GLU A 318 15.15 -11.34 -12.55
C GLU A 318 13.89 -10.98 -13.35
N GLY A 319 13.44 -9.72 -13.33
CA GLY A 319 12.34 -9.21 -14.14
C GLY A 319 10.97 -9.15 -13.45
N ALA A 320 10.86 -9.57 -12.18
CA ALA A 320 9.67 -9.31 -11.35
C ALA A 320 9.74 -7.93 -10.70
N PHE A 321 8.63 -7.49 -10.10
CA PHE A 321 8.52 -6.21 -9.43
C PHE A 321 8.52 -6.34 -7.90
N TYR A 322 9.27 -5.48 -7.25
CA TYR A 322 9.33 -5.28 -5.80
C TYR A 322 8.07 -4.58 -5.27
N SER A 323 7.80 -4.70 -3.98
CA SER A 323 6.52 -4.32 -3.41
C SER A 323 6.39 -2.82 -3.14
N ALA A 324 7.39 -2.20 -2.51
CA ALA A 324 7.28 -0.80 -2.07
C ALA A 324 8.63 -0.07 -1.88
N GLU A 325 8.61 1.25 -1.99
CA GLU A 325 9.66 2.15 -1.45
C GLU A 325 9.13 2.89 -0.21
N ASP A 326 9.97 2.97 0.82
CA ASP A 326 9.68 3.60 2.12
C ASP A 326 9.43 5.12 1.99
N ALA A 327 8.66 5.66 2.92
CA ALA A 327 8.46 7.09 3.08
C ALA A 327 9.70 7.76 3.71
N ASP A 328 10.41 7.02 4.57
CA ASP A 328 11.53 7.52 5.36
C ASP A 328 12.89 7.29 4.67
N SER A 329 13.76 8.31 4.74
CA SER A 329 15.19 8.16 4.46
C SER A 329 15.99 8.78 5.59
N GLU A 330 16.98 8.04 6.09
CA GLU A 330 17.76 8.41 7.28
C GLU A 330 16.88 8.71 8.52
N GLY A 331 15.75 8.01 8.65
CA GLY A 331 14.78 8.17 9.75
C GLY A 331 13.98 9.46 9.70
N VAL A 332 13.90 10.11 8.52
CA VAL A 332 13.11 11.32 8.30
C VAL A 332 12.22 11.13 7.07
N GLU A 333 10.91 11.25 7.26
CA GLU A 333 9.92 11.16 6.18
C GLU A 333 10.19 12.22 5.10
N GLY A 334 10.15 11.80 3.83
CA GLY A 334 10.24 12.70 2.69
C GLY A 334 11.61 13.31 2.41
N LYS A 335 12.60 13.12 3.29
CA LYS A 335 13.95 13.72 3.17
C LYS A 335 14.61 13.47 1.81
N PHE A 336 14.39 12.29 1.24
CA PHE A 336 14.91 11.94 -0.08
C PHE A 336 14.31 12.79 -1.20
N TYR A 337 13.05 13.21 -1.09
CA TYR A 337 12.26 13.79 -2.17
C TYR A 337 12.23 15.32 -2.19
N VAL A 338 12.42 15.97 -1.04
CA VAL A 338 12.24 17.43 -0.90
C VAL A 338 13.52 18.22 -1.19
N TRP A 339 13.36 19.52 -1.47
CA TRP A 339 14.47 20.39 -1.91
C TRP A 339 14.50 21.73 -1.19
N GLY A 340 15.70 22.19 -0.83
CA GLY A 340 15.92 23.58 -0.42
C GLY A 340 16.16 24.48 -1.64
N LEU A 341 15.80 25.76 -1.57
CA LEU A 341 16.04 26.69 -2.69
C LEU A 341 17.53 26.89 -2.99
N ALA A 342 18.38 26.97 -1.95
CA ALA A 342 19.83 27.03 -2.11
C ALA A 342 20.41 25.76 -2.76
N GLU A 343 19.82 24.60 -2.45
CA GLU A 343 20.21 23.34 -3.05
C GLU A 343 19.84 23.27 -4.55
N LEU A 344 18.68 23.81 -4.92
CA LEU A 344 18.30 23.97 -6.34
C LEU A 344 19.31 24.87 -7.06
N GLU A 345 19.73 26.00 -6.46
CA GLU A 345 20.74 26.89 -7.02
C GLU A 345 22.10 26.20 -7.20
N ASP A 346 22.54 25.39 -6.23
CA ASP A 346 23.81 24.65 -6.29
C ASP A 346 23.82 23.61 -7.43
N VAL A 347 22.69 22.93 -7.66
CA VAL A 347 22.57 21.89 -8.71
C VAL A 347 22.35 22.49 -10.10
N LEU A 348 21.47 23.49 -10.20
CA LEU A 348 20.97 23.98 -11.48
C LEU A 348 21.71 25.23 -11.98
N GLY A 349 22.37 25.96 -11.09
CA GLY A 349 22.80 27.34 -11.34
C GLY A 349 21.64 28.34 -11.23
N ALA A 350 21.98 29.61 -11.05
CA ALA A 350 21.01 30.65 -10.67
C ALA A 350 19.83 30.81 -11.64
N GLU A 351 20.06 30.77 -12.96
CA GLU A 351 19.01 30.99 -13.95
C GLU A 351 17.97 29.86 -13.96
N ASP A 352 18.44 28.62 -13.99
CA ASP A 352 17.56 27.45 -14.01
C ASP A 352 16.92 27.16 -12.66
N ALA A 353 17.58 27.50 -11.55
CA ALA A 353 16.96 27.46 -10.23
C ALA A 353 15.82 28.46 -10.09
N GLU A 354 15.96 29.68 -10.64
CA GLU A 354 14.88 30.66 -10.66
C GLU A 354 13.70 30.19 -11.53
N LEU A 355 13.98 29.54 -12.66
CA LEU A 355 12.96 28.90 -13.48
C LEU A 355 12.28 27.75 -12.73
N ALA A 356 13.05 26.84 -12.13
CA ALA A 356 12.54 25.73 -11.34
C ALA A 356 11.65 26.21 -10.19
N ALA A 357 12.04 27.27 -9.48
CA ALA A 357 11.24 27.85 -8.42
C ALA A 357 9.88 28.37 -8.92
N ARG A 358 9.85 29.01 -10.10
CA ARG A 358 8.60 29.50 -10.72
C ARG A 358 7.69 28.38 -11.24
N VAL A 359 8.27 27.31 -11.75
CA VAL A 359 7.55 26.16 -12.31
C VAL A 359 7.02 25.27 -11.19
N PHE A 360 7.85 24.99 -10.18
CA PHE A 360 7.58 24.00 -9.14
C PHE A 360 7.07 24.58 -7.81
N ASP A 361 6.85 25.89 -7.74
CA ASP A 361 6.47 26.63 -6.53
C ASP A 361 7.44 26.41 -5.36
N ALA A 362 8.74 26.42 -5.65
CA ALA A 362 9.77 26.33 -4.61
C ALA A 362 9.99 27.73 -4.01
N THR A 363 9.81 27.84 -2.69
CA THR A 363 10.00 29.10 -1.95
C THR A 363 11.18 29.00 -1.00
N LYS A 364 11.64 30.16 -0.52
CA LYS A 364 12.75 30.25 0.45
C LYS A 364 12.39 29.64 1.80
N ASP A 365 11.13 29.76 2.22
CA ASP A 365 10.66 29.29 3.53
C ASP A 365 10.13 27.84 3.48
N GLY A 366 10.17 27.20 2.30
CA GLY A 366 9.54 25.91 2.06
C GLY A 366 8.04 26.03 1.74
N ASN A 367 7.43 24.91 1.36
CA ASN A 367 5.99 24.88 1.03
C ASN A 367 5.20 23.80 1.79
N PHE A 368 5.82 23.16 2.79
CA PHE A 368 5.13 22.23 3.70
C PHE A 368 5.68 22.25 5.14
N ASP A 369 4.80 21.91 6.07
CA ASP A 369 5.10 21.71 7.49
C ASP A 369 5.23 20.21 7.78
N GLU A 370 6.12 19.83 8.70
CA GLU A 370 6.25 18.43 9.14
C GLU A 370 5.03 18.01 9.97
N GLU A 371 4.42 16.87 9.64
CA GLU A 371 3.10 16.48 10.15
C GLU A 371 3.06 16.32 11.68
N THR A 372 4.13 15.77 12.28
CA THR A 372 4.18 15.48 13.71
C THR A 372 4.33 16.74 14.56
N THR A 373 5.19 17.68 14.16
CA THR A 373 5.50 18.89 14.94
C THR A 373 4.77 20.13 14.46
N GLY A 374 4.17 20.10 13.26
CA GLY A 374 3.53 21.23 12.60
C GLY A 374 4.49 22.38 12.31
N ARG A 375 5.80 22.11 12.22
CA ARG A 375 6.83 23.13 12.00
C ARG A 375 7.23 23.19 10.54
N ALA A 376 7.44 24.41 10.06
CA ALA A 376 8.03 24.67 8.76
C ALA A 376 9.39 23.98 8.66
N THR A 377 9.55 23.17 7.60
CA THR A 377 10.77 22.42 7.34
C THR A 377 11.83 23.27 6.63
N GLY A 378 11.42 24.35 5.96
CA GLY A 378 12.27 25.08 5.02
C GLY A 378 12.48 24.34 3.69
N ALA A 379 11.85 23.18 3.51
CA ALA A 379 11.98 22.34 2.33
C ALA A 379 10.74 22.46 1.43
N ASN A 380 10.91 22.14 0.15
CA ASN A 380 9.86 22.24 -0.86
C ASN A 380 9.54 20.86 -1.42
N VAL A 381 8.25 20.52 -1.42
CA VAL A 381 7.68 19.50 -2.30
C VAL A 381 7.46 20.16 -3.65
N LEU A 382 8.17 19.68 -4.67
CA LEU A 382 8.04 20.20 -6.02
C LEU A 382 6.68 19.77 -6.60
N HIS A 383 5.89 20.71 -7.08
CA HIS A 383 4.57 20.47 -7.66
C HIS A 383 4.25 21.53 -8.73
N LEU A 384 3.23 21.31 -9.55
CA LEU A 384 2.88 22.19 -10.68
C LEU A 384 1.62 23.03 -10.38
N PRO A 385 1.75 24.18 -9.69
CA PRO A 385 0.61 24.99 -9.24
C PRO A 385 -0.21 25.58 -10.39
N ARG A 386 0.36 25.63 -11.60
CA ARG A 386 -0.27 26.14 -12.83
C ARG A 386 0.01 25.21 -14.01
N PRO A 387 -0.87 25.15 -15.02
CA PRO A 387 -0.58 24.52 -16.31
C PRO A 387 0.72 25.06 -16.93
N MET A 388 1.45 24.22 -17.67
CA MET A 388 2.70 24.63 -18.34
C MET A 388 2.45 25.75 -19.36
N ALA A 389 1.35 25.70 -20.10
CA ALA A 389 0.91 26.77 -20.99
C ALA A 389 0.85 28.15 -20.30
N ASP A 390 0.31 28.21 -19.07
CA ASP A 390 0.20 29.48 -18.32
C ASP A 390 1.56 29.98 -17.86
N VAL A 391 2.45 29.06 -17.46
CA VAL A 391 3.82 29.43 -17.06
C VAL A 391 4.60 29.92 -18.28
N ALA A 392 4.53 29.22 -19.41
CA ALA A 392 5.17 29.58 -20.67
C ALA A 392 4.73 30.97 -21.15
N ALA A 393 3.42 31.23 -21.14
CA ALA A 393 2.87 32.55 -21.47
C ALA A 393 3.38 33.66 -20.52
N SER A 394 3.55 33.35 -19.22
CA SER A 394 4.09 34.32 -18.26
C SER A 394 5.58 34.62 -18.44
N LEU A 395 6.31 33.76 -19.14
CA LEU A 395 7.74 33.86 -19.43
C LEU A 395 8.04 34.32 -20.86
N ASP A 396 7.00 34.56 -21.68
CA ASP A 396 7.13 34.85 -23.11
C ASP A 396 7.90 33.75 -23.87
N MET A 397 7.58 32.49 -23.54
CA MET A 397 8.17 31.29 -24.12
C MET A 397 7.09 30.42 -24.78
N GLU A 398 7.47 29.66 -25.80
CA GLU A 398 6.62 28.57 -26.31
C GLU A 398 6.56 27.44 -25.28
N GLU A 399 5.41 26.77 -25.17
CA GLU A 399 5.20 25.70 -24.18
C GLU A 399 6.15 24.52 -24.40
N GLU A 400 6.42 24.16 -25.66
CA GLU A 400 7.36 23.09 -26.01
C GLU A 400 8.79 23.41 -25.54
N ASP A 401 9.24 24.66 -25.71
CA ASP A 401 10.56 25.12 -25.28
C ASP A 401 10.68 25.12 -23.74
N LEU A 402 9.63 25.57 -23.05
CA LEU A 402 9.59 25.50 -21.58
C LEU A 402 9.66 24.05 -21.11
N MET A 403 8.85 23.15 -21.69
CA MET A 403 8.85 21.75 -21.31
C MET A 403 10.21 21.08 -21.55
N ALA A 404 10.87 21.35 -22.68
CA ALA A 404 12.20 20.81 -22.95
C ALA A 404 13.24 21.29 -21.90
N ARG A 405 13.14 22.55 -21.48
CA ARG A 405 14.00 23.11 -20.43
C ARG A 405 13.69 22.54 -19.04
N VAL A 406 12.41 22.35 -18.72
CA VAL A 406 11.97 21.72 -17.46
C VAL A 406 12.44 20.26 -17.40
N GLU A 407 12.44 19.55 -18.53
CA GLU A 407 12.95 18.18 -18.59
C GLU A 407 14.46 18.10 -18.34
N ASP A 408 15.26 19.02 -18.89
CA ASP A 408 16.69 19.12 -18.57
C ASP A 408 16.94 19.40 -17.07
N ILE A 409 16.17 20.33 -16.49
CA ILE A 409 16.19 20.60 -15.04
C ILE A 409 15.87 19.33 -14.26
N ARG A 410 14.79 18.63 -14.62
CA ARG A 410 14.35 17.40 -13.96
C ARG A 410 15.45 16.34 -13.97
N VAL A 411 16.10 16.11 -15.11
CA VAL A 411 17.20 15.13 -15.24
C VAL A 411 18.38 15.51 -14.34
N ARG A 412 18.77 16.78 -14.29
CA ARG A 412 19.86 17.24 -13.40
C ARG A 412 19.50 17.07 -11.92
N LEU A 413 18.26 17.39 -11.54
CA LEU A 413 17.76 17.13 -10.19
C LEU A 413 17.74 15.63 -9.87
N LEU A 414 17.34 14.79 -10.82
CA LEU A 414 17.33 13.34 -10.63
C LEU A 414 18.75 12.81 -10.39
N VAL A 415 19.73 13.23 -11.20
CA VAL A 415 21.15 12.86 -11.00
C VAL A 415 21.65 13.29 -9.64
N ALA A 416 21.39 14.53 -9.23
CA ALA A 416 21.78 15.01 -7.91
C ALA A 416 21.09 14.23 -6.77
N ARG A 417 19.80 13.89 -6.94
CA ARG A 417 19.02 13.12 -5.96
C ARG A 417 19.49 11.67 -5.85
N SER A 418 19.98 11.07 -6.92
CA SER A 418 20.51 9.70 -6.92
C SER A 418 21.75 9.52 -6.04
N GLU A 419 22.44 10.60 -5.68
CA GLU A 419 23.56 10.58 -4.73
C GLU A 419 23.12 10.62 -3.25
N ARG A 420 21.83 10.86 -2.98
CA ARG A 420 21.27 10.84 -1.63
C ARG A 420 21.09 9.40 -1.13
N VAL A 421 21.00 9.22 0.19
CA VAL A 421 20.57 7.96 0.77
C VAL A 421 19.12 7.69 0.33
N ARG A 422 18.91 6.61 -0.41
CA ARG A 422 17.57 6.21 -0.87
C ARG A 422 16.72 5.71 0.31
N PRO A 423 15.39 5.86 0.23
CA PRO A 423 14.48 5.15 1.13
C PRO A 423 14.70 3.64 1.03
N HIS A 424 14.33 2.92 2.08
CA HIS A 424 14.40 1.46 2.06
C HIS A 424 13.47 0.90 0.97
N LEU A 425 13.95 -0.08 0.22
CA LEU A 425 13.15 -0.82 -0.76
C LEU A 425 12.69 -2.12 -0.11
N ASP A 426 11.38 -2.34 -0.04
CA ASP A 426 10.82 -3.65 0.25
C ASP A 426 10.92 -4.50 -1.01
N ASP A 427 11.96 -5.34 -1.04
CA ASP A 427 12.35 -6.17 -2.18
C ASP A 427 11.62 -7.51 -2.23
N LYS A 428 10.52 -7.68 -1.48
CA LYS A 428 9.63 -8.82 -1.66
C LYS A 428 8.93 -8.72 -3.02
N VAL A 429 8.78 -9.86 -3.67
CA VAL A 429 7.89 -10.04 -4.82
C VAL A 429 6.60 -10.68 -4.31
N LEU A 430 5.47 -10.00 -4.51
CA LEU A 430 4.13 -10.48 -4.16
C LEU A 430 3.35 -10.83 -5.42
N THR A 431 2.72 -12.00 -5.45
CA THR A 431 2.04 -12.54 -6.63
C THR A 431 0.87 -11.67 -7.08
N ASP A 432 0.01 -11.26 -6.15
CA ASP A 432 -1.11 -10.33 -6.39
C ASP A 432 -0.64 -9.00 -7.02
N TRP A 433 0.35 -8.33 -6.45
CA TRP A 433 0.79 -7.01 -6.93
C TRP A 433 1.55 -7.12 -8.26
N ASN A 434 2.29 -8.21 -8.47
CA ASN A 434 2.90 -8.49 -9.76
C ASN A 434 1.84 -8.81 -10.81
N GLY A 435 0.82 -9.62 -10.50
CA GLY A 435 -0.31 -9.87 -11.40
C GLY A 435 -1.02 -8.57 -11.80
N PHE A 436 -1.21 -7.67 -10.85
CA PHE A 436 -1.85 -6.37 -11.12
C PHE A 436 -0.96 -5.46 -11.97
N MET A 437 0.34 -5.39 -11.71
CA MET A 437 1.28 -4.62 -12.53
C MET A 437 1.45 -5.21 -13.94
N VAL A 438 1.43 -6.54 -14.07
CA VAL A 438 1.42 -7.23 -15.37
C VAL A 438 0.21 -6.80 -16.19
N ALA A 439 -0.99 -6.78 -15.58
CA ALA A 439 -2.20 -6.29 -16.24
C ALA A 439 -2.03 -4.82 -16.70
N ALA A 440 -1.51 -3.98 -15.81
CA ALA A 440 -1.32 -2.56 -16.08
C ALA A 440 -0.33 -2.30 -17.23
N LEU A 441 0.82 -2.95 -17.23
CA LEU A 441 1.86 -2.79 -18.25
C LEU A 441 1.46 -3.39 -19.60
N ALA A 442 0.82 -4.57 -19.62
CA ALA A 442 0.34 -5.16 -20.88
C ALA A 442 -0.71 -4.26 -21.56
N ARG A 443 -1.61 -3.68 -20.76
CA ARG A 443 -2.63 -2.75 -21.23
C ARG A 443 -2.05 -1.42 -21.70
N ALA A 444 -1.14 -0.83 -20.93
CA ALA A 444 -0.44 0.41 -21.29
C ALA A 444 0.42 0.22 -22.54
N GLY A 445 1.19 -0.87 -22.61
CA GLY A 445 2.03 -1.22 -23.75
C GLY A 445 1.24 -1.35 -25.04
N THR A 446 0.07 -2.00 -24.98
CA THR A 446 -0.84 -2.10 -26.13
C THR A 446 -1.44 -0.74 -26.50
N ALA A 447 -1.89 0.05 -25.53
CA ALA A 447 -2.56 1.33 -25.78
C ALA A 447 -1.62 2.41 -26.36
N LEU A 448 -0.33 2.36 -26.02
CA LEU A 448 0.66 3.38 -26.37
C LEU A 448 1.63 2.95 -27.48
N ASP A 449 1.45 1.75 -28.05
CA ASP A 449 2.39 1.10 -28.98
C ASP A 449 3.81 0.98 -28.39
N ARG A 450 3.91 0.52 -27.14
CA ARG A 450 5.15 0.36 -26.37
C ARG A 450 5.43 -1.12 -26.07
N PRO A 451 6.08 -1.86 -27.01
CA PRO A 451 6.32 -3.29 -26.85
C PRO A 451 7.22 -3.63 -25.66
N ASP A 452 8.12 -2.72 -25.28
CA ASP A 452 8.98 -2.87 -24.11
C ASP A 452 8.20 -3.00 -22.78
N LEU A 453 7.02 -2.38 -22.67
CA LEU A 453 6.15 -2.55 -21.50
C LEU A 453 5.48 -3.93 -21.50
N VAL A 454 5.10 -4.44 -22.67
CA VAL A 454 4.52 -5.78 -22.83
C VAL A 454 5.58 -6.85 -22.51
N ASP A 455 6.82 -6.64 -22.96
CA ASP A 455 7.96 -7.53 -22.66
C ASP A 455 8.24 -7.58 -21.15
N ALA A 456 8.25 -6.43 -20.47
CA ALA A 456 8.41 -6.36 -19.02
C ALA A 456 7.28 -7.09 -18.27
N ALA A 457 6.03 -6.92 -18.71
CA ALA A 457 4.90 -7.66 -18.17
C ALA A 457 5.06 -9.18 -18.37
N GLY A 458 5.50 -9.61 -19.54
CA GLY A 458 5.76 -11.02 -19.84
C GLY A 458 6.88 -11.62 -18.96
N MET A 459 7.95 -10.86 -18.71
CA MET A 459 9.04 -11.27 -17.81
C MET A 459 8.57 -11.46 -16.36
N ALA A 460 7.81 -10.51 -15.82
CA ALA A 460 7.26 -10.61 -14.48
C ALA A 460 6.26 -11.78 -14.34
N ALA A 461 5.37 -11.94 -15.32
CA ALA A 461 4.43 -13.06 -15.34
C ALA A 461 5.17 -14.40 -15.36
N LYS A 462 6.19 -14.52 -16.21
CA LYS A 462 7.05 -15.72 -16.26
C LYS A 462 7.72 -15.99 -14.92
N PHE A 463 8.28 -14.96 -14.28
CA PHE A 463 8.91 -15.11 -12.96
C PHE A 463 7.94 -15.70 -11.93
N VAL A 464 6.72 -15.16 -11.84
CA VAL A 464 5.69 -15.67 -10.92
C VAL A 464 5.37 -17.13 -11.23
N MET A 465 5.15 -17.47 -12.50
CA MET A 465 4.81 -18.84 -12.90
C MET A 465 5.94 -19.85 -12.63
N GLU A 466 7.20 -19.43 -12.65
CA GLU A 466 8.37 -20.29 -12.41
C GLU A 466 8.75 -20.40 -10.93
N ASN A 467 8.56 -19.34 -10.13
CA ASN A 467 9.10 -19.25 -8.77
C ASN A 467 8.03 -19.25 -7.67
N LEU A 468 6.80 -18.84 -7.99
CA LEU A 468 5.70 -18.64 -7.05
C LEU A 468 4.55 -19.62 -7.32
N ARG A 469 4.85 -20.77 -7.92
CA ARG A 469 3.88 -21.83 -8.23
C ARG A 469 4.37 -23.18 -7.75
N LEU A 470 3.52 -23.88 -7.00
CA LEU A 470 3.76 -25.24 -6.55
C LEU A 470 3.55 -26.25 -7.69
N GLU A 471 4.08 -27.48 -7.52
CA GLU A 471 3.93 -28.56 -8.50
C GLU A 471 2.46 -28.92 -8.80
N ASN A 472 1.57 -28.74 -7.83
CA ASN A 472 0.13 -28.95 -7.99
C ASN A 472 -0.59 -27.76 -8.65
N GLY A 473 0.16 -26.74 -9.07
CA GLY A 473 -0.34 -25.57 -9.77
C GLY A 473 -0.75 -24.40 -8.87
N ARG A 474 -0.86 -24.59 -7.54
CA ARG A 474 -1.26 -23.52 -6.60
C ARG A 474 -0.21 -22.42 -6.52
N LEU A 475 -0.68 -21.18 -6.42
CA LEU A 475 0.19 -20.03 -6.25
C LEU A 475 0.66 -19.90 -4.79
N LEU A 476 1.89 -19.41 -4.64
CA LEU A 476 2.43 -18.87 -3.40
C LEU A 476 2.33 -17.35 -3.45
N HIS A 477 2.26 -16.73 -2.28
CA HIS A 477 2.06 -15.29 -2.18
C HIS A 477 3.38 -14.52 -2.27
N ARG A 478 4.44 -14.96 -1.58
CA ARG A 478 5.66 -14.17 -1.39
C ARG A 478 6.92 -14.88 -1.86
N TYR A 479 7.77 -14.15 -2.57
CA TYR A 479 9.14 -14.54 -2.90
C TYR A 479 10.13 -13.50 -2.37
N ARG A 480 11.21 -13.96 -1.73
CA ARG A 480 12.33 -13.11 -1.32
C ARG A 480 13.59 -13.95 -1.05
N ASP A 481 14.76 -13.47 -1.44
CA ASP A 481 16.05 -14.14 -1.20
C ASP A 481 16.12 -15.62 -1.65
N GLY A 482 15.53 -15.95 -2.81
CA GLY A 482 15.51 -17.33 -3.31
C GLY A 482 14.50 -18.24 -2.61
N GLU A 483 13.64 -17.70 -1.75
CA GLU A 483 12.63 -18.46 -1.02
C GLU A 483 11.22 -17.98 -1.39
N ALA A 484 10.41 -18.92 -1.90
CA ALA A 484 8.97 -18.75 -2.07
C ALA A 484 8.24 -19.35 -0.87
N ALA A 485 7.31 -18.59 -0.30
CA ALA A 485 6.56 -18.99 0.89
C ALA A 485 5.16 -18.36 0.89
N ILE A 486 4.36 -18.81 1.86
CA ILE A 486 2.98 -18.37 2.12
C ILE A 486 2.02 -18.82 1.02
N THR A 487 0.94 -19.50 1.41
CA THR A 487 -0.08 -19.94 0.47
C THR A 487 -0.74 -18.72 -0.19
N GLY A 488 -0.92 -18.77 -1.50
CA GLY A 488 -1.61 -17.69 -2.23
C GLY A 488 -3.06 -17.51 -1.76
N HIS A 489 -3.47 -16.25 -1.70
CA HIS A 489 -4.80 -15.78 -1.39
C HIS A 489 -5.63 -15.57 -2.66
N LEU A 490 -6.89 -15.19 -2.51
CA LEU A 490 -7.78 -14.89 -3.64
C LEU A 490 -7.18 -13.84 -4.59
N ASP A 491 -6.61 -12.77 -4.03
CA ASP A 491 -6.06 -11.65 -4.78
C ASP A 491 -4.89 -12.09 -5.68
N ASP A 492 -4.05 -13.02 -5.20
CA ASP A 492 -2.95 -13.61 -5.97
C ASP A 492 -3.46 -14.30 -7.23
N HIS A 493 -4.58 -15.01 -7.12
CA HIS A 493 -5.18 -15.71 -8.25
C HIS A 493 -5.89 -14.72 -9.18
N ALA A 494 -6.74 -13.84 -8.63
CA ALA A 494 -7.56 -12.92 -9.40
C ALA A 494 -6.70 -11.94 -10.22
N TYR A 495 -5.70 -11.30 -9.59
CA TYR A 495 -4.82 -10.37 -10.29
C TYR A 495 -3.88 -11.07 -11.27
N MET A 496 -3.38 -12.26 -10.94
CA MET A 496 -2.54 -13.01 -11.89
C MET A 496 -3.34 -13.47 -13.12
N ILE A 497 -4.59 -13.94 -12.93
CA ILE A 497 -5.51 -14.26 -14.03
C ILE A 497 -5.72 -13.01 -14.89
N TRP A 498 -6.01 -11.86 -14.28
CA TRP A 498 -6.21 -10.62 -15.05
C TRP A 498 -4.95 -10.23 -15.83
N GLY A 499 -3.77 -10.27 -15.21
CA GLY A 499 -2.51 -9.99 -15.90
C GLY A 499 -2.25 -10.91 -17.09
N LEU A 500 -2.49 -12.21 -16.93
CA LEU A 500 -2.36 -13.19 -18.02
C LEU A 500 -3.36 -12.95 -19.16
N LEU A 501 -4.59 -12.54 -18.86
CA LEU A 501 -5.58 -12.20 -19.89
C LEU A 501 -5.20 -10.94 -20.66
N GLU A 502 -4.67 -9.90 -20.00
CA GLU A 502 -4.17 -8.70 -20.67
C GLU A 502 -2.93 -9.02 -21.53
N LEU A 503 -2.02 -9.89 -21.04
CA LEU A 503 -0.88 -10.39 -21.83
C LEU A 503 -1.32 -11.18 -23.06
N TYR A 504 -2.30 -12.07 -22.93
CA TYR A 504 -2.89 -12.77 -24.07
C TYR A 504 -3.49 -11.76 -25.06
N GLY A 505 -4.20 -10.74 -24.58
CA GLY A 505 -4.74 -9.68 -25.42
C GLY A 505 -3.67 -8.87 -26.17
N ALA A 506 -2.51 -8.66 -25.55
CA ALA A 506 -1.39 -7.92 -26.11
C ALA A 506 -0.56 -8.74 -27.12
N THR A 507 -0.40 -10.05 -26.88
CA THR A 507 0.58 -10.90 -27.60
C THR A 507 -0.05 -11.98 -28.48
N PHE A 508 -1.28 -12.41 -28.17
CA PHE A 508 -1.92 -13.62 -28.68
C PHE A 508 -1.13 -14.92 -28.45
N ASP A 509 -0.19 -14.95 -27.49
CA ASP A 509 0.45 -16.18 -27.04
C ASP A 509 -0.51 -16.99 -26.14
N ASP A 510 -0.90 -18.18 -26.61
CA ASP A 510 -1.90 -19.03 -25.96
C ASP A 510 -1.45 -19.58 -24.61
N VAL A 511 -0.14 -19.63 -24.34
CA VAL A 511 0.42 -20.04 -23.04
C VAL A 511 -0.14 -19.17 -21.91
N HIS A 512 -0.34 -17.87 -22.14
CA HIS A 512 -0.91 -16.99 -21.11
C HIS A 512 -2.36 -17.36 -20.79
N LEU A 513 -3.16 -17.68 -21.81
CA LEU A 513 -4.55 -18.09 -21.64
C LEU A 513 -4.66 -19.45 -20.95
N GLU A 514 -3.80 -20.41 -21.31
CA GLU A 514 -3.73 -21.72 -20.65
C GLU A 514 -3.41 -21.59 -19.16
N HIS A 515 -2.44 -20.74 -18.80
CA HIS A 515 -2.12 -20.45 -17.40
C HIS A 515 -3.29 -19.78 -16.67
N ALA A 516 -3.97 -18.81 -17.31
CA ALA A 516 -5.12 -18.14 -16.71
C ALA A 516 -6.25 -19.13 -16.39
N LEU A 517 -6.55 -20.05 -17.31
CA LEU A 517 -7.54 -21.11 -17.10
C LEU A 517 -7.15 -22.04 -15.95
N SER A 518 -5.89 -22.49 -15.91
CA SER A 518 -5.40 -23.37 -14.84
C SER A 518 -5.48 -22.72 -13.46
N ILE A 519 -5.12 -21.44 -13.34
CA ILE A 519 -5.20 -20.70 -12.07
C ILE A 519 -6.66 -20.46 -11.69
N ASN A 520 -7.53 -20.18 -12.68
CA ASN A 520 -8.96 -19.98 -12.45
C ASN A 520 -9.66 -21.25 -11.93
N GLU A 521 -9.30 -22.44 -12.44
CA GLU A 521 -9.82 -23.71 -11.90
C GLU A 521 -9.48 -23.89 -10.41
N ILE A 522 -8.23 -23.62 -10.03
CA ILE A 522 -7.77 -23.66 -8.62
C ILE A 522 -8.52 -22.61 -7.77
N MET A 523 -8.72 -21.40 -8.31
CA MET A 523 -9.45 -20.34 -7.63
C MET A 523 -10.90 -20.76 -7.33
N TYR A 524 -11.58 -21.37 -8.30
CA TYR A 524 -12.93 -21.90 -8.09
C TYR A 524 -12.95 -23.08 -7.12
N GLU A 525 -11.98 -23.98 -7.19
CA GLU A 525 -11.93 -25.16 -6.32
C GLU A 525 -11.78 -24.79 -4.84
N HIS A 526 -10.88 -23.85 -4.52
CA HIS A 526 -10.51 -23.59 -3.12
C HIS A 526 -11.15 -22.36 -2.49
N PHE A 527 -11.60 -21.39 -3.30
CA PHE A 527 -12.05 -20.09 -2.80
C PHE A 527 -13.54 -19.84 -3.00
N TRP A 528 -14.20 -20.52 -3.95
CA TRP A 528 -15.63 -20.31 -4.19
C TRP A 528 -16.48 -20.87 -3.04
N ASP A 529 -17.41 -20.06 -2.52
CA ASP A 529 -18.42 -20.53 -1.57
C ASP A 529 -19.62 -21.14 -2.31
N HIS A 530 -19.71 -22.47 -2.31
CA HIS A 530 -20.83 -23.20 -2.90
C HIS A 530 -22.16 -23.02 -2.18
N GLU A 531 -22.16 -22.59 -0.91
CA GLU A 531 -23.38 -22.39 -0.12
C GLU A 531 -23.85 -20.93 -0.17
N GLY A 532 -22.97 -19.99 0.20
CA GLY A 532 -23.28 -18.56 0.31
C GLY A 532 -22.96 -17.73 -0.92
N GLY A 533 -22.26 -18.29 -1.92
CA GLY A 533 -21.78 -17.56 -3.10
C GLY A 533 -20.67 -16.54 -2.81
N GLY A 534 -19.99 -16.08 -3.85
CA GLY A 534 -18.80 -15.22 -3.72
C GLY A 534 -17.55 -16.04 -3.39
N PHE A 535 -16.42 -15.35 -3.26
CA PHE A 535 -15.12 -15.98 -3.01
C PHE A 535 -14.62 -15.61 -1.61
N PHE A 536 -14.16 -16.61 -0.88
CA PHE A 536 -13.37 -16.41 0.33
C PHE A 536 -11.98 -15.89 -0.02
N ARG A 537 -11.38 -15.11 0.88
CA ARG A 537 -10.03 -14.56 0.71
C ARG A 537 -8.94 -15.62 0.85
N THR A 538 -9.13 -16.58 1.76
CA THR A 538 -8.21 -17.68 2.03
C THR A 538 -8.76 -18.98 1.43
N PRO A 539 -7.90 -19.93 1.04
CA PRO A 539 -8.34 -21.24 0.56
C PRO A 539 -8.98 -22.07 1.69
N ASP A 540 -9.80 -23.05 1.32
CA ASP A 540 -10.52 -23.93 2.24
C ASP A 540 -9.62 -24.90 3.03
N ASP A 541 -8.44 -25.17 2.50
CA ASP A 541 -7.39 -25.99 3.11
C ASP A 541 -6.22 -25.16 3.68
N GLY A 542 -6.44 -23.85 3.86
CA GLY A 542 -5.46 -22.91 4.42
C GLY A 542 -5.30 -23.00 5.94
N GLU A 543 -4.51 -22.08 6.50
CA GLU A 543 -4.40 -21.92 7.95
C GLU A 543 -5.77 -21.60 8.58
N GLU A 544 -6.10 -22.27 9.68
CA GLU A 544 -7.35 -22.02 10.40
C GLU A 544 -7.25 -20.71 11.21
N LEU A 545 -7.95 -19.68 10.72
CA LEU A 545 -8.12 -18.38 11.36
C LEU A 545 -9.50 -18.28 12.01
N LEU A 546 -9.79 -17.14 12.68
CA LEU A 546 -11.10 -16.89 13.30
C LEU A 546 -12.26 -17.03 12.31
N MET A 547 -12.03 -16.65 11.05
CA MET A 547 -12.96 -16.84 9.95
C MET A 547 -12.28 -16.72 8.60
N ARG A 548 -12.95 -17.19 7.55
CA ARG A 548 -12.60 -16.89 6.15
C ARG A 548 -13.43 -15.68 5.70
N GLN A 549 -12.77 -14.54 5.45
CA GLN A 549 -13.47 -13.35 4.99
C GLN A 549 -13.88 -13.47 3.53
N LYS A 550 -14.99 -12.84 3.16
CA LYS A 550 -15.29 -12.45 1.77
C LYS A 550 -15.21 -10.95 1.69
N GLU A 551 -14.50 -10.42 0.71
CA GLU A 551 -14.53 -8.98 0.48
C GLU A 551 -15.85 -8.59 -0.18
N VAL A 552 -16.59 -7.69 0.46
CA VAL A 552 -17.79 -7.07 -0.09
C VAL A 552 -17.50 -5.57 -0.09
N TYR A 553 -17.26 -5.01 -1.28
CA TYR A 553 -16.99 -3.59 -1.48
C TYR A 553 -18.26 -2.74 -1.39
#